data_AF-A0A1J5D9A6-F1
#
_entry.id   AF-A0A1J5D9A6-F1
#
_cell.length_a   1.000
_cell.length_b   1.000
_cell.length_c   1.000
_cell.angle_alpha   90.00
_cell.angle_beta   90.00
_cell.angle_gamma   90.00
#
_symmetry.space_group_name_H-M   'P 1'
#
loop_
_entity.id
_entity.type
_entity.pdbx_description
1 polymer ?
#
loop_
_entity_poly.entity_id
_entity_poly.type
_entity_poly.pdbx_seq_one_letter_code
_entity_poly.pdbx_strand_id
1 'polypeptide(L)'
;MIKAGQTASFGKRYIGVDLGDVRYDEIARGMNCYRERVVKPSEIKPALQRAVDSKLPAVLDVIIDKEVLPSPDLEACIAQWLDGCGE
;
A
#
# COMPACT_ATOMS: atom_id res chain seq x y z
N MET A 1 6.78 -3.67 2.97
CA MET A 1 8.26 -3.77 3.15
C MET A 1 8.65 -4.14 4.58
N ILE A 2 8.46 -3.28 5.58
CA ILE A 2 8.89 -3.60 6.97
C ILE A 2 8.12 -4.79 7.58
N LYS A 3 6.79 -4.83 7.45
CA LYS A 3 5.97 -5.97 7.92
C LYS A 3 6.44 -7.30 7.31
N ALA A 4 6.79 -7.29 6.02
CA ALA A 4 7.27 -8.48 5.33
C ALA A 4 8.63 -8.96 5.86
N GLY A 5 9.57 -8.05 6.12
CA GLY A 5 10.83 -8.39 6.80
C GLY A 5 10.61 -8.95 8.21
N GLN A 6 9.66 -8.38 8.97
CA GLN A 6 9.26 -8.91 10.28
C GLN A 6 8.63 -10.30 10.20
N THR A 7 7.86 -10.58 9.14
CA THR A 7 7.34 -11.92 8.84
C THR A 7 8.45 -12.90 8.52
N ALA A 8 9.38 -12.53 7.63
CA ALA A 8 10.42 -13.41 7.13
C ALA A 8 11.52 -13.71 8.16
N SER A 9 12.01 -12.70 8.89
CA SER A 9 13.23 -12.82 9.70
C SER A 9 13.00 -12.70 11.21
N PHE A 10 11.81 -12.29 11.65
CA PHE A 10 11.56 -11.96 13.06
C PHE A 10 10.33 -12.64 13.66
N GLY A 11 9.94 -13.81 13.12
CA GLY A 11 8.89 -14.64 13.71
C GLY A 11 7.52 -13.96 13.78
N LYS A 12 7.21 -13.06 12.83
CA LYS A 12 5.96 -12.27 12.80
C LYS A 12 5.79 -11.37 14.03
N ARG A 13 6.88 -10.97 14.69
CA ARG A 13 6.84 -9.98 15.76
C ARG A 13 6.64 -8.59 15.17
N TYR A 14 5.37 -8.22 15.00
CA TYR A 14 5.00 -6.95 14.39
C TYR A 14 5.17 -5.77 15.35
N ILE A 15 5.98 -4.79 14.94
CA ILE A 15 6.25 -3.57 15.71
C ILE A 15 6.15 -2.38 14.77
N GLY A 16 5.14 -1.53 14.99
CA GLY A 16 4.98 -0.26 14.27
C GLY A 16 4.64 -0.38 12.78
N VAL A 17 4.17 -1.55 12.33
CA VAL A 17 3.94 -1.83 10.89
C VAL A 17 2.47 -1.96 10.50
N ASP A 18 1.57 -2.07 11.47
CA ASP A 18 0.13 -2.14 11.20
C ASP A 18 -0.45 -0.74 11.15
N LEU A 19 -0.67 -0.26 9.92
CA LEU A 19 -1.31 1.01 9.65
C LEU A 19 -2.83 0.80 9.57
N GLY A 20 -3.56 1.67 10.27
CA GLY A 20 -5.02 1.69 10.28
C GLY A 20 -5.64 1.97 8.92
N ASP A 21 -6.97 1.90 8.85
CA ASP A 21 -7.71 2.32 7.66
C ASP A 21 -7.80 3.85 7.62
N VAL A 22 -7.01 4.48 6.75
CA VAL A 22 -6.99 5.93 6.56
C VAL A 22 -7.79 6.27 5.30
N ARG A 23 -8.74 7.20 5.42
CA ARG A 23 -9.55 7.73 4.30
C ARG A 23 -8.76 8.73 3.47
N TYR A 24 -7.83 8.25 2.65
CA TYR A 24 -7.00 9.12 1.80
C TYR A 24 -7.83 9.89 0.76
N ASP A 25 -8.96 9.33 0.34
CA ASP A 25 -9.94 10.00 -0.52
C ASP A 25 -10.53 11.27 0.15
N GLU A 26 -10.81 11.22 1.46
CA GLU A 26 -11.31 12.38 2.20
C GLU A 26 -10.22 13.44 2.44
N ILE A 27 -8.96 13.03 2.60
CA ILE A 27 -7.83 13.97 2.62
C ILE A 27 -7.73 14.70 1.27
N ALA A 28 -7.82 13.95 0.17
CA ALA A 28 -7.77 14.49 -1.18
C ALA A 28 -8.94 15.44 -1.49
N ARG A 29 -10.12 15.21 -0.89
CA ARG A 29 -11.26 16.15 -0.96
C ARG A 29 -10.86 17.54 -0.46
N GLY A 30 -10.15 17.64 0.66
CA GLY A 30 -9.69 18.92 1.21
C GLY A 30 -8.66 19.64 0.34
N MET A 31 -7.99 18.91 -0.56
CA MET A 31 -7.00 19.43 -1.50
C MET A 31 -7.59 19.80 -2.87
N ASN A 32 -8.92 19.75 -3.02
CA ASN A 32 -9.62 19.99 -4.28
C ASN A 32 -9.21 19.03 -5.42
N CYS A 33 -8.81 17.81 -5.06
CA CYS A 33 -8.51 16.73 -6.01
C CYS A 33 -9.78 15.96 -6.40
N TYR A 34 -9.77 15.30 -7.56
CA TYR A 34 -10.63 14.15 -7.79
C TYR A 34 -10.28 13.06 -6.78
N ARG A 35 -11.29 12.40 -6.25
CA ARG A 35 -11.14 11.38 -5.21
C ARG A 35 -12.16 10.29 -5.41
N GLU A 36 -11.72 9.06 -5.25
CA GLU A 36 -12.57 7.90 -5.26
C GLU A 36 -11.94 6.79 -4.42
N ARG A 37 -12.76 6.17 -3.57
CA ARG A 37 -12.35 4.99 -2.81
C ARG A 37 -12.83 3.73 -3.54
N VAL A 38 -11.89 2.86 -3.88
CA VAL A 38 -12.12 1.64 -4.66
C VAL A 38 -12.05 0.45 -3.72
N VAL A 39 -13.18 -0.24 -3.54
CA VAL A 39 -13.29 -1.38 -2.61
C VAL A 39 -13.37 -2.73 -3.33
N LYS A 40 -13.58 -2.73 -4.65
CA LYS A 40 -13.64 -3.94 -5.48
C LYS A 40 -12.59 -3.88 -6.60
N PRO A 41 -11.86 -4.97 -6.87
CA PRO A 41 -10.90 -5.01 -7.98
C PRO A 41 -11.51 -4.68 -9.35
N SER A 42 -12.77 -5.06 -9.58
CA SER A 42 -13.51 -4.76 -10.81
C SER A 42 -13.70 -3.26 -11.07
N GLU A 43 -13.56 -2.43 -10.04
CA GLU A 43 -13.77 -0.99 -10.13
C GLU A 43 -12.49 -0.21 -10.47
N ILE A 44 -11.31 -0.84 -10.42
CA ILE A 44 -10.02 -0.17 -10.67
C ILE A 44 -10.00 0.48 -12.06
N LYS A 45 -10.30 -0.29 -13.12
CA LYS A 45 -10.29 0.20 -14.49
C LYS A 45 -11.29 1.36 -14.71
N PRO A 46 -12.57 1.25 -14.33
CA PRO A 46 -13.50 2.37 -14.51
C PRO A 46 -13.20 3.56 -13.60
N ALA A 47 -12.64 3.37 -12.39
CA ALA A 47 -12.21 4.46 -11.51
C ALA A 47 -11.06 5.28 -12.13
N LEU A 48 -10.09 4.60 -12.73
CA LEU A 48 -9.02 5.25 -13.49
C LEU A 48 -9.58 6.09 -14.65
N GLN A 49 -10.55 5.55 -15.39
CA GLN A 49 -11.18 6.30 -16.47
C GLN A 49 -11.85 7.59 -15.96
N ARG A 50 -12.68 7.49 -14.90
CA ARG A 50 -13.31 8.67 -14.28
C ARG A 50 -12.29 9.68 -13.76
N ALA A 51 -11.20 9.21 -13.17
CA ALA A 51 -10.12 10.07 -12.69
C ALA A 51 -9.47 10.87 -13.82
N VAL A 52 -9.18 10.22 -14.96
CA VAL A 52 -8.67 10.90 -16.17
C VAL A 52 -9.68 11.91 -16.72
N ASP A 53 -10.95 11.49 -16.83
CA ASP A 53 -12.03 12.33 -17.37
C ASP A 53 -12.31 13.57 -16.49
N SER A 54 -11.97 13.50 -15.20
CA SER A 54 -12.15 14.62 -14.26
C SER A 54 -11.28 15.84 -14.59
N LYS A 55 -10.15 15.65 -15.30
CA LYS A 55 -9.14 16.68 -15.60
C LYS A 55 -8.57 17.39 -14.36
N LEU A 56 -8.66 16.74 -13.20
CA LEU A 56 -8.10 17.21 -11.94
C LEU A 56 -6.94 16.30 -11.51
N PRO A 57 -6.01 16.78 -10.66
CA PRO A 57 -5.19 15.87 -9.85
C PRO A 57 -6.09 14.88 -9.12
N ALA A 58 -5.74 13.59 -9.15
CA ALA A 58 -6.62 12.52 -8.70
C ALA A 58 -5.94 11.62 -7.66
N VAL A 59 -6.70 11.24 -6.63
CA VAL A 59 -6.32 10.20 -5.67
C VAL A 59 -7.34 9.08 -5.74
N LEU A 60 -6.86 7.86 -6.06
CA LEU A 60 -7.65 6.64 -5.94
C LEU A 60 -7.19 5.90 -4.68
N ASP A 61 -8.07 5.86 -3.67
CA ASP A 61 -7.85 5.13 -2.41
C ASP A 61 -8.31 3.68 -2.60
N VAL A 62 -7.38 2.80 -2.98
CA VAL A 62 -7.67 1.40 -3.32
C VAL A 62 -7.45 0.49 -2.12
N ILE A 63 -8.50 -0.20 -1.69
CA ILE A 63 -8.40 -1.18 -0.60
C ILE A 63 -7.78 -2.47 -1.12
N ILE A 64 -6.70 -2.88 -0.48
CA ILE A 64 -5.95 -4.10 -0.77
C ILE A 64 -5.98 -5.05 0.43
N ASP A 65 -5.72 -6.32 0.16
CA ASP A 65 -5.44 -7.29 1.22
C ASP A 65 -4.09 -6.97 1.88
N LYS A 66 -4.10 -6.81 3.21
CA LYS A 66 -2.92 -6.43 4.01
C LYS A 66 -2.02 -7.63 4.31
N GLU A 67 -2.52 -8.85 4.12
CA GLU A 67 -1.79 -10.08 4.43
C GLU A 67 -1.03 -10.62 3.20
N VAL A 68 -1.30 -10.08 2.01
CA VAL A 68 -0.54 -10.38 0.80
C VAL A 68 0.79 -9.60 0.84
N LEU A 69 1.87 -10.32 1.15
CA LEU A 69 3.23 -9.76 1.14
C LEU A 69 3.86 -9.95 -0.26
N PRO A 70 4.51 -8.91 -0.83
CA PRO A 70 4.87 -8.93 -2.24
C PRO A 70 6.13 -9.75 -2.57
N SER A 71 6.12 -10.20 -3.83
CA SER A 71 7.13 -10.71 -4.79
C SER A 71 8.42 -11.41 -4.32
N PRO A 72 8.93 -12.38 -5.13
CA PRO A 72 10.22 -13.06 -4.91
C PRO A 72 11.42 -12.11 -4.71
N ASP A 73 11.40 -10.93 -5.35
CA ASP A 73 12.48 -9.94 -5.25
C ASP A 73 12.62 -9.34 -3.84
N LEU A 74 11.59 -9.48 -3.00
CA LEU A 74 11.59 -8.99 -1.63
C LEU A 74 12.62 -9.72 -0.75
N GLU A 75 12.86 -11.00 -1.03
CA GLU A 75 13.86 -11.79 -0.27
C GLU A 75 15.27 -11.24 -0.47
N ALA A 76 15.63 -10.87 -1.71
CA ALA A 76 16.92 -10.25 -2.02
C ALA A 76 17.08 -8.90 -1.30
N CYS A 77 16.04 -8.07 -1.26
CA CYS A 77 16.06 -6.83 -0.50
C CYS A 77 16.23 -7.06 1.01
N ILE A 78 15.56 -8.06 1.58
CA ILE A 78 15.67 -8.38 3.00
C ILE A 78 17.08 -8.89 3.33
N ALA A 79 17.64 -9.77 2.50
CA ALA A 79 19.00 -10.28 2.70
C ALA A 79 20.03 -9.15 2.71
N GLN A 80 19.97 -8.22 1.74
CA GLN A 80 20.88 -7.08 1.69
C GLN A 80 20.69 -6.13 2.88
N TRP A 81 19.44 -5.94 3.34
CA TRP A 81 19.15 -5.07 4.47
C TRP A 81 19.65 -5.63 5.81
N LEU A 82 19.60 -6.96 5.96
CA LEU A 82 19.99 -7.65 7.19
C LEU A 82 21.44 -8.12 7.20
N ASP A 83 22.22 -7.81 6.16
CA ASP A 83 23.64 -8.14 6.12
C ASP A 83 24.39 -7.51 7.31
N GLY A 84 25.22 -8.29 7.98
CA GLY A 84 25.90 -7.91 9.24
C GLY A 84 25.02 -7.82 10.50
N CYS A 85 23.70 -8.02 10.41
CA CYS A 85 22.82 -8.06 11.59
C CYS A 85 22.89 -9.44 12.26
N GLY A 86 23.93 -9.68 13.06
CA GLY A 86 24.16 -10.96 13.75
C GLY A 86 25.63 -11.29 14.02
N GLU A 87 26.56 -10.45 13.55
CA GLU A 87 27.96 -10.38 14.01
C GLU A 87 28.09 -9.57 15.32
#